data_AF-A0A831T6Y2-F1
#
_entry.id   AF-A0A831T6Y2-F1
#
_cell.length_a   1.000
_cell.length_b   1.000
_cell.length_c   1.000
_cell.angle_alpha   90.00
_cell.angle_beta   90.00
_cell.angle_gamma   90.00
#
_symmetry.space_group_name_H-M   'P 1'
#
loop_
_entity.id
_entity.type
_entity.pdbx_description
1 polymer ?
#
loop_
_entity_poly.entity_id
_entity_poly.type
_entity_poly.pdbx_seq_one_letter_code
_entity_poly.pdbx_strand_id
1 'polypeptide(L)'
;MQPEVKLVDIKKLAIEKRVSIVFKDSRTGNAWEVSKDGVLRKPGRALKSWKDIPSYSVGEVLSNADEFRIGSDEEQKLLDRQALAALITETFTVRGPSTKTKKDEDE
;
A
#
# COMPACT_ATOMS: atom_id res chain seq x y z
N MET A 1 -3.41 3.19 18.72
CA MET A 1 -4.16 3.74 17.56
C MET A 1 -3.44 3.29 16.30
N GLN A 2 -4.08 2.50 15.43
CA GLN A 2 -3.47 2.11 14.15
C GLN A 2 -3.58 3.29 13.16
N PRO A 3 -2.53 3.60 12.38
CA PRO A 3 -2.60 4.70 11.43
C PRO A 3 -3.64 4.40 10.35
N GLU A 4 -4.45 5.42 10.06
CA GLU A 4 -5.50 5.35 9.05
C GLU A 4 -4.87 5.39 7.66
N VAL A 5 -4.85 4.24 6.98
CA VAL A 5 -4.40 4.11 5.59
C VAL A 5 -5.62 4.03 4.70
N LYS A 6 -5.81 5.01 3.81
CA LYS A 6 -6.90 5.03 2.83
C LYS A 6 -6.43 4.55 1.46
N LEU A 7 -7.35 3.95 0.71
CA LEU A 7 -7.10 3.50 -0.67
C LEU A 7 -6.62 4.66 -1.57
N VAL A 8 -7.17 5.86 -1.37
CA VAL A 8 -6.78 7.05 -2.14
C VAL A 8 -5.30 7.37 -1.93
N ASP A 9 -4.80 7.25 -0.71
CA ASP A 9 -3.40 7.54 -0.39
C ASP A 9 -2.45 6.48 -0.94
N ILE A 10 -2.85 5.20 -0.85
CA ILE A 10 -2.14 4.08 -1.51
C ILE A 10 -2.07 4.33 -3.02
N LYS A 11 -3.18 4.70 -3.66
CA LYS A 11 -3.23 4.96 -5.10
C LYS A 11 -2.32 6.12 -5.49
N LYS A 12 -2.35 7.22 -4.73
CA LYS A 12 -1.45 8.36 -4.95
C LYS A 12 0.01 7.93 -4.81
N LEU A 13 0.35 7.15 -3.77
CA LEU A 13 1.71 6.67 -3.54
C LEU A 13 2.19 5.78 -4.70
N ALA A 14 1.35 4.84 -5.15
CA ALA A 14 1.63 3.96 -6.27
C ALA A 14 1.91 4.74 -7.57
N ILE A 15 1.14 5.79 -7.84
CA ILE A 15 1.35 6.67 -9.00
C ILE A 15 2.65 7.48 -8.86
N GLU A 16 2.86 8.13 -7.71
CA GLU A 16 4.00 9.01 -7.46
C GLU A 16 5.33 8.25 -7.50
N LYS A 17 5.41 7.09 -6.84
CA LYS A 17 6.61 6.25 -6.80
C LYS A 17 6.71 5.32 -8.02
N ARG A 18 5.69 5.26 -8.88
CA ARG A 18 5.58 4.33 -10.02
C ARG A 18 5.78 2.86 -9.64
N VAL A 19 5.15 2.46 -8.55
CA VAL A 19 5.23 1.10 -7.99
C VAL A 19 3.85 0.44 -7.92
N SER A 20 3.86 -0.88 -7.73
CA SER A 20 2.68 -1.64 -7.33
C SER A 20 2.65 -1.79 -5.80
N ILE A 21 1.47 -1.68 -5.21
CA ILE A 21 1.22 -1.91 -3.79
C ILE A 21 0.20 -3.04 -3.67
N VAL A 22 0.64 -4.19 -3.19
CA VAL A 22 -0.23 -5.33 -2.92
C VAL A 22 -0.51 -5.40 -1.42
N PHE A 23 -1.76 -5.48 -1.03
CA PHE A 23 -2.13 -5.73 0.36
C PHE A 23 -3.02 -6.97 0.44
N LYS A 24 -2.73 -7.80 1.45
CA LYS A 24 -3.33 -9.12 1.60
C LYS A 24 -3.98 -9.25 2.96
N ASP A 25 -5.21 -9.73 2.97
CA ASP A 25 -5.88 -10.20 4.18
C ASP A 25 -5.36 -11.60 4.52
N SER A 26 -4.68 -11.71 5.67
CA SER A 26 -4.10 -12.96 6.15
C SER A 26 -5.17 -14.02 6.46
N ARG A 27 -6.40 -13.61 6.77
CA ARG A 27 -7.48 -14.53 7.16
C ARG A 27 -8.08 -15.26 5.96
N THR A 28 -8.40 -14.52 4.90
CA THR A 28 -9.00 -15.11 3.69
C THR A 28 -7.97 -15.44 2.62
N GLY A 29 -6.77 -14.86 2.71
CA GLY A 29 -5.74 -14.87 1.69
C GLY A 29 -6.01 -13.91 0.53
N ASN A 30 -7.15 -13.22 0.53
CA ASN A 30 -7.54 -12.30 -0.54
C ASN A 30 -6.62 -11.09 -0.57
N ALA A 31 -6.25 -10.65 -1.77
CA ALA A 31 -5.38 -9.51 -1.97
C ALA A 31 -5.94 -8.56 -3.02
N TRP A 32 -5.48 -7.32 -2.93
CA TRP A 32 -5.63 -6.30 -3.95
C TRP A 32 -4.28 -5.72 -4.29
N GLU A 33 -4.08 -5.45 -5.57
CA GLU A 33 -2.93 -4.74 -6.08
C GLU A 33 -3.38 -3.37 -6.58
N VAL A 34 -2.66 -2.33 -6.17
CA VAL A 34 -2.89 -0.96 -6.59
C VAL A 34 -1.63 -0.47 -7.27
N SER A 35 -1.75 -0.08 -8.53
CA SER A 35 -0.65 0.46 -9.33
C SER A 35 -1.10 1.75 -10.02
N LYS A 36 -0.21 2.35 -10.82
CA LYS A 36 -0.57 3.50 -11.67
C LYS A 36 -1.69 3.17 -12.66
N ASP A 37 -1.74 1.91 -13.11
CA ASP A 37 -2.64 1.46 -14.18
C ASP A 37 -4.05 1.15 -13.66
N GLY A 38 -4.17 0.87 -12.37
CA GLY A 38 -5.48 0.65 -11.76
C GLY A 38 -5.41 -0.14 -10.47
N VAL A 39 -6.55 -0.77 -10.16
CA VAL A 39 -6.74 -1.59 -8.97
C VAL A 39 -7.14 -2.98 -9.43
N LEU A 40 -6.27 -3.95 -9.18
CA LEU A 40 -6.44 -5.34 -9.58
C LEU A 40 -6.79 -6.20 -8.38
N ARG A 41 -7.72 -7.12 -8.60
CA ARG A 41 -8.20 -8.04 -7.59
C ARG A 41 -7.44 -9.37 -7.69
N LYS A 42 -6.82 -9.81 -6.60
CA LYS A 42 -6.06 -11.06 -6.53
C LYS A 42 -6.72 -12.03 -5.52
N PRO A 43 -7.48 -13.04 -5.98
CA PRO A 43 -8.12 -13.99 -5.06
C PRO A 43 -7.08 -14.86 -4.36
N GLY A 44 -7.27 -15.08 -3.05
CA GLY A 44 -6.33 -15.87 -2.24
C GLY A 44 -6.37 -17.37 -2.47
N ARG A 45 -7.41 -17.86 -3.14
CA ARG A 45 -7.59 -19.27 -3.51
C ARG A 45 -7.80 -19.38 -5.00
N ALA A 46 -7.32 -20.47 -5.59
CA ALA A 46 -7.62 -20.82 -6.97
C ALA A 46 -9.14 -20.87 -7.16
N LEU A 47 -9.64 -20.04 -8.06
CA LEU A 47 -11.05 -20.05 -8.45
C LEU A 47 -11.34 -21.39 -9.12
N LYS A 48 -12.03 -22.29 -8.41
CA LYS A 48 -12.48 -23.57 -9.00
C LYS A 48 -13.58 -23.37 -10.04
N SER A 49 -14.31 -22.25 -9.97
CA SER A 49 -15.39 -21.88 -10.89
C SER A 49 -15.70 -20.39 -10.83
N TRP A 50 -16.25 -19.82 -11.91
CA TRP A 50 -16.70 -18.42 -11.96
C TRP A 50 -17.78 -18.09 -10.92
N LYS A 51 -18.53 -19.09 -10.46
CA LYS A 51 -19.53 -18.96 -9.39
C LYS A 51 -18.93 -18.82 -7.98
N ASP A 52 -17.66 -19.16 -7.81
CA ASP A 52 -16.94 -19.10 -6.54
C ASP A 52 -16.16 -17.79 -6.35
N ILE A 53 -16.35 -16.79 -7.23
CA ILE A 53 -15.68 -15.49 -7.09
C ILE A 53 -16.19 -14.84 -5.79
N PRO A 54 -15.37 -14.75 -4.73
CA PRO A 54 -15.89 -14.31 -3.44
C PRO A 54 -16.28 -12.83 -3.52
N SER A 55 -17.40 -12.40 -2.96
CA SER A 55 -17.73 -10.96 -2.97
C SER A 55 -16.96 -10.28 -1.84
N TYR A 56 -15.79 -9.69 -2.13
CA TYR A 56 -15.02 -8.93 -1.15
C TYR A 56 -14.65 -7.54 -1.69
N SER A 57 -14.67 -6.56 -0.80
CA SER A 57 -14.41 -5.16 -1.13
C SER A 57 -12.96 -4.79 -0.84
N VAL A 58 -12.42 -3.85 -1.61
CA VAL A 58 -11.08 -3.30 -1.41
C VAL A 58 -10.89 -2.71 0.00
N GLY A 59 -11.92 -2.03 0.54
CA GLY A 59 -11.88 -1.45 1.88
C GLY A 59 -11.87 -2.49 3.00
N GLU A 60 -12.56 -3.61 2.81
CA GLU A 60 -12.58 -4.72 3.77
C GLU A 60 -11.22 -5.42 3.81
N VAL A 61 -10.65 -5.74 2.65
CA VAL A 61 -9.32 -6.37 2.58
C VAL A 61 -8.26 -5.41 3.10
N LEU A 62 -8.32 -4.12 2.76
CA LEU A 62 -7.39 -3.12 3.27
C LEU A 62 -7.45 -3.03 4.81
N SER A 63 -8.64 -3.02 5.39
CA SER A 63 -8.82 -2.93 6.85
C SER A 63 -8.29 -4.15 7.59
N ASN A 64 -8.41 -5.34 6.99
CA ASN A 64 -7.90 -6.59 7.55
C ASN A 64 -6.47 -6.94 7.10
N ALA A 65 -5.86 -6.13 6.24
CA ALA A 65 -4.54 -6.43 5.71
C ALA A 65 -3.46 -6.21 6.78
N ASP A 66 -2.68 -7.27 7.02
CA ASP A 66 -1.51 -7.25 7.89
C ASP A 66 -0.21 -7.07 7.09
N GLU A 67 -0.21 -7.52 5.83
CA GLU A 67 0.96 -7.50 4.95
C GLU A 67 0.75 -6.55 3.76
N PHE A 68 1.68 -5.61 3.57
CA PHE A 68 1.73 -4.73 2.41
C PHE A 68 3.03 -4.96 1.65
N ARG A 69 2.97 -5.21 0.35
CA ARG A 69 4.15 -5.33 -0.51
C ARG A 69 4.17 -4.14 -1.44
N ILE A 70 5.26 -3.39 -1.44
CA ILE A 70 5.46 -2.25 -2.33
C ILE A 70 6.67 -2.51 -3.22
N GLY A 71 6.53 -2.24 -4.51
CA GLY A 71 7.66 -2.31 -5.43
C GLY A 71 7.28 -2.59 -6.87
N SER A 72 8.31 -2.85 -7.67
CA SER A 72 8.16 -3.35 -9.04
C SER A 72 8.01 -4.87 -9.02
N ASP A 73 7.61 -5.46 -10.15
CA ASP A 73 7.45 -6.92 -10.28
C ASP A 73 8.73 -7.70 -9.87
N GLU A 74 9.89 -7.09 -10.12
CA GLU A 74 11.21 -7.66 -9.84
C GLU A 74 11.73 -7.39 -8.41
N GLU A 75 11.23 -6.36 -7.73
CA GLU A 75 11.75 -5.92 -6.43
C GLU A 75 10.62 -5.46 -5.51
N GLN A 76 9.98 -6.41 -4.83
CA GLN A 76 8.92 -6.14 -3.85
C GLN A 76 9.47 -6.13 -2.41
N LYS A 77 9.25 -5.03 -1.71
CA LYS A 77 9.53 -4.90 -0.27
C LYS A 77 8.28 -5.14 0.55
N LEU A 78 8.37 -6.02 1.53
CA LEU A 78 7.34 -6.21 2.54
C LEU A 78 7.39 -5.07 3.55
N LEU A 79 6.26 -4.44 3.79
CA LEU A 79 6.04 -3.37 4.75
C LEU A 79 4.82 -3.69 5.61
N ASP A 80 4.93 -3.35 6.88
CA ASP A 80 3.78 -3.33 7.78
C ASP A 80 2.95 -2.05 7.59
N ARG A 81 1.72 -2.07 8.11
CA ARG A 81 0.79 -0.93 8.04
C ARG A 81 1.40 0.38 8.54
N GLN A 82 2.19 0.34 9.61
CA GLN A 82 2.86 1.54 10.14
C GLN A 82 3.91 2.09 9.17
N ALA A 83 4.73 1.23 8.58
CA ALA A 83 5.74 1.63 7.63
C ALA A 83 5.12 2.21 6.35
N LEU A 84 4.02 1.62 5.87
CA LEU A 84 3.27 2.17 4.74
C LEU A 84 2.67 3.55 5.06
N ALA A 85 2.05 3.71 6.23
CA ALA A 85 1.50 5.00 6.65
C ALA A 85 2.58 6.09 6.79
N ALA A 86 3.75 5.73 7.33
CA ALA A 86 4.90 6.62 7.41
C ALA A 86 5.37 7.03 6.02
N LEU A 87 5.47 6.08 5.07
CA LEU A 87 5.87 6.35 3.68
C LEU A 87 4.89 7.26 2.94
N ILE A 88 3.58 7.05 3.14
CA ILE A 88 2.52 7.94 2.62
C ILE A 88 2.70 9.34 3.20
N THR A 89 2.87 9.44 4.52
CA THR A 89 3.02 10.71 5.22
C THR A 89 4.27 11.44 4.73
N GLU A 90 5.41 10.76 4.61
CA GLU A 90 6.66 11.32 4.07
C GLU A 90 6.47 11.79 2.62
N THR A 91 5.80 11.00 1.78
CA THR A 91 5.62 11.35 0.36
C THR A 91 4.71 12.57 0.16
N PHE A 92 3.64 12.71 0.96
CA PHE A 92 2.62 13.75 0.73
C PHE A 92 2.65 14.92 1.73
N THR A 93 3.26 14.77 2.90
CA THR A 93 3.39 15.86 3.90
C THR A 93 4.60 16.74 3.60
N VAL A 94 5.63 16.22 2.93
CA VAL A 94 6.84 16.98 2.55
C VAL A 94 6.60 17.92 1.35
N ARG A 95 5.39 17.96 0.78
CA ARG A 95 4.96 19.02 -0.15
C ARG A 95 4.41 20.28 0.55
N GLY A 96 4.54 20.40 1.87
CA GLY A 96 4.57 21.69 2.55
C GLY A 96 5.98 22.30 2.52
N PRO A 97 6.14 23.64 2.50
CA PRO A 97 7.46 24.27 2.38
C PRO A 97 8.30 24.02 3.63
N SER A 98 9.17 23.01 3.60
CA SER A 98 10.25 22.89 4.59
C SER A 98 11.51 23.59 4.09
N THR A 99 11.47 24.92 4.21
CA THR A 99 12.64 25.70 4.61
C THR A 99 13.17 25.19 5.96
N LYS A 100 14.37 24.59 5.99
CA LYS A 100 15.53 25.07 6.81
C LYS A 100 16.65 24.03 6.95
N THR A 101 17.81 24.46 6.45
CA THR A 101 19.17 24.36 6.98
C THR A 101 19.36 24.14 8.49
N LYS A 102 20.31 23.25 8.81
CA LYS A 102 21.39 23.33 9.84
C LYS A 102 22.45 22.31 9.36
N LYS A 103 23.72 22.59 9.01
CA LYS A 103 24.82 23.38 9.60
C LYS A 103 24.95 23.28 11.12
N ASP A 104 25.76 22.32 11.54
CA ASP A 104 26.68 22.29 12.71
C ASP A 104 27.77 21.30 12.20
N GLU A 105 29.00 21.64 11.79
CA GLU A 105 30.14 22.34 12.44
C GLU A 105 30.54 21.75 13.82
N ASP A 106 31.86 21.71 14.05
CA ASP A 106 32.66 21.06 15.11
C ASP A 106 33.07 19.60 14.82
N GLU A 107 34.35 19.21 14.79
CA GLU A 107 35.62 19.81 15.24
C GLU A 107 36.79 19.24 14.41
#